data_AF-A0A529KV89-F1
#
_entry.id   AF-A0A529KV89-F1
#
_cell.length_a   1.000
_cell.length_b   1.000
_cell.length_c   1.000
_cell.angle_alpha   90.00
_cell.angle_beta   90.00
_cell.angle_gamma   90.00
#
_symmetry.space_group_name_H-M   'P 1'
#
loop_
_entity.id
_entity.type
_entity.pdbx_description
1 polymer ?
#
loop_
_entity_poly.entity_id
_entity_poly.type
_entity_poly.pdbx_seq_one_letter_code
_entity_poly.pdbx_strand_id
1 'polypeptide(L)'
;AAGPPRPFTFYVRKDLWMSSMDKDQGPYEREMRIVSTNIDDFIVQHAANVLVMDIEGAERELLQHAKLPGIERVYLELHDHLYGLDGIRDITQALALKGYAYDPRGSR
;
A
#
# COMPACT_ATOMS: atom_id res chain seq x y z
N ALA A 1 -3.41 2.52 -6.52
CA ALA A 1 -4.65 2.32 -5.73
C ALA A 1 -5.38 1.09 -6.26
N ALA A 2 -6.42 0.62 -5.60
CA ALA A 2 -7.30 -0.40 -6.17
C ALA A 2 -8.52 0.24 -6.84
N GLY A 3 -8.92 -0.29 -8.00
CA GLY A 3 -10.06 0.21 -8.77
C GLY A 3 -9.73 1.35 -9.73
N PRO A 4 -10.75 2.08 -10.24
CA PRO A 4 -10.58 3.04 -11.32
C PRO A 4 -9.65 4.21 -10.96
N PRO A 5 -9.01 4.85 -11.96
CA PRO A 5 -8.15 6.00 -11.73
C PRO A 5 -8.82 7.11 -10.93
N ARG A 6 -8.14 7.60 -9.89
CA ARG A 6 -8.61 8.69 -9.03
C ARG A 6 -7.50 9.73 -8.84
N PRO A 7 -7.82 11.03 -8.74
CA PRO A 7 -6.84 12.05 -8.43
C PRO A 7 -6.49 12.03 -6.93
N PHE A 8 -5.22 12.26 -6.63
CA PHE A 8 -4.69 12.40 -5.27
C PHE A 8 -3.82 13.65 -5.17
N THR A 9 -3.80 14.25 -3.98
CA THR A 9 -2.77 15.22 -3.60
C THR A 9 -1.61 14.44 -2.98
N PHE A 10 -0.42 14.65 -3.51
CA PHE A 10 0.82 14.02 -3.07
C PHE A 10 1.76 15.08 -2.50
N TYR A 11 2.23 14.86 -1.27
CA TYR A 11 3.07 15.79 -0.53
C TYR A 11 4.52 15.36 -0.69
N VAL A 12 5.26 16.09 -1.53
CA VAL A 12 6.65 15.77 -1.83
C VAL A 12 7.53 16.31 -0.72
N ARG A 13 8.22 15.42 -0.01
CA ARG A 13 9.17 15.76 1.06
C ARG A 13 10.58 15.93 0.49
N LYS A 14 11.48 16.45 1.34
CA LYS A 14 12.90 16.60 1.00
C LYS A 14 13.49 15.28 0.50
N ASP A 15 13.21 14.21 1.23
CA ASP A 15 13.55 12.85 0.84
C ASP A 15 12.34 12.24 0.12
N LEU A 16 12.52 11.94 -1.18
CA LEU A 16 11.42 11.51 -2.04
C LEU A 16 10.73 10.24 -1.53
N TRP A 17 11.49 9.31 -0.96
CA TRP A 17 10.96 8.04 -0.42
C TRP A 17 10.04 8.23 0.80
N MET A 18 10.19 9.34 1.55
CA MET A 18 9.29 9.69 2.66
C MET A 18 8.00 10.39 2.18
N SER A 19 7.82 10.59 0.88
CA SER A 19 6.68 11.33 0.33
C SER A 19 5.43 10.46 0.32
N SER A 20 4.29 11.05 0.67
CA SER A 20 3.05 10.30 0.82
C SER A 20 1.81 11.13 0.45
N MET A 21 0.65 10.50 0.56
CA MET A 21 -0.64 11.20 0.45
C MET A 21 -1.07 11.83 1.77
N ASP A 22 -0.31 11.64 2.86
CA ASP A 22 -0.59 12.18 4.18
C ASP A 22 0.10 13.54 4.36
N LYS A 23 -0.70 14.58 4.57
CA LYS A 23 -0.22 15.93 4.81
C LYS A 23 0.53 16.03 6.14
N ASP A 24 0.08 15.30 7.15
CA ASP A 24 0.46 15.48 8.55
C ASP A 24 1.68 14.63 8.94
N GLN A 25 2.19 13.80 8.03
CA GLN A 25 3.40 13.00 8.19
C GLN A 25 4.70 13.86 8.07
N GLY A 26 4.69 15.06 8.66
CA GLY A 26 5.82 15.99 8.75
C GLY A 26 5.84 17.10 7.68
N PRO A 27 6.91 17.92 7.62
CA PRO A 27 7.03 18.98 6.63
C PRO A 27 7.18 18.43 5.21
N TYR A 28 6.67 19.17 4.23
CA TYR A 28 6.79 18.88 2.81
C TYR A 28 7.27 20.14 2.05
N GLU A 29 7.94 19.92 0.92
CA GLU A 29 8.50 20.99 0.08
C GLU A 29 7.46 21.53 -0.90
N ARG A 30 6.59 20.65 -1.44
CA ARG A 30 5.52 21.03 -2.37
C ARG A 30 4.41 20.00 -2.47
N GLU A 31 3.25 20.44 -2.96
CA GLU A 31 2.13 19.58 -3.33
C GLU A 31 2.15 19.26 -4.83
N MET A 32 1.72 18.05 -5.19
CA MET A 32 1.53 17.62 -6.58
C MET A 32 0.19 16.90 -6.72
N ARG A 33 -0.54 17.15 -7.81
CA ARG A 33 -1.68 16.31 -8.18
C ARG A 33 -1.22 15.14 -9.03
N ILE A 34 -1.51 13.93 -8.59
CA ILE A 34 -1.23 12.69 -9.31
C ILE A 34 -2.53 11.92 -9.56
N VAL A 35 -2.52 11.00 -10.51
CA VAL A 35 -3.66 10.10 -10.79
C VAL A 35 -3.21 8.68 -10.57
N SER A 36 -3.98 7.90 -9.79
CA SER A 36 -3.67 6.50 -9.56
C SER A 36 -3.94 5.63 -10.78
N THR A 37 -3.22 4.51 -10.87
CA THR A 37 -3.60 3.35 -11.67
C THR A 37 -4.17 2.25 -10.78
N ASN A 38 -4.87 1.30 -11.41
CA ASN A 38 -5.40 0.11 -10.74
C ASN A 38 -4.29 -0.92 -10.56
N ILE A 39 -4.05 -1.34 -9.32
CA ILE A 39 -3.04 -2.35 -8.99
C ILE A 39 -3.35 -3.72 -9.60
N ASP A 40 -4.62 -4.13 -9.67
CA ASP A 40 -4.97 -5.46 -10.18
C ASP A 40 -4.69 -5.54 -11.69
N ASP A 41 -4.99 -4.48 -12.43
CA ASP A 41 -4.71 -4.39 -13.87
C ASP A 41 -3.19 -4.38 -14.12
N PHE A 42 -2.43 -3.66 -13.28
CA PHE A 42 -0.97 -3.64 -13.35
C PHE A 42 -0.36 -5.03 -13.09
N ILE A 43 -0.84 -5.75 -12.06
CA ILE A 43 -0.40 -7.11 -11.75
C ILE A 43 -0.64 -8.04 -12.94
N VAL A 44 -1.85 -8.02 -13.52
CA VAL A 44 -2.22 -8.85 -14.67
C VAL A 44 -1.36 -8.51 -15.89
N GLN A 45 -1.21 -7.23 -16.20
CA GLN A 45 -0.45 -6.76 -17.35
C GLN A 45 1.01 -7.23 -17.30
N HIS A 46 1.61 -7.26 -16.11
CA HIS A 46 3.02 -7.60 -15.92
C HIS A 46 3.25 -9.05 -15.47
N ALA A 47 2.18 -9.84 -15.32
CA ALA A 47 2.23 -11.19 -14.75
C ALA A 47 3.04 -11.25 -13.44
N ALA A 48 2.88 -10.23 -12.59
CA ALA A 48 3.61 -10.16 -11.33
C ALA A 48 3.11 -11.25 -10.38
N ASN A 49 4.03 -11.92 -9.69
CA ASN A 49 3.73 -12.95 -8.70
C ASN A 49 4.25 -12.62 -7.28
N VAL A 50 4.99 -11.52 -7.12
CA VAL A 50 5.47 -11.03 -5.83
C VAL A 50 5.14 -9.54 -5.71
N LEU A 51 4.60 -9.16 -4.56
CA LEU A 51 4.33 -7.78 -4.18
C LEU A 51 5.27 -7.38 -3.04
N VAL A 52 6.04 -6.31 -3.23
CA VAL A 52 6.81 -5.65 -2.16
C VAL A 52 6.19 -4.28 -1.95
N MET A 53 5.77 -3.98 -0.73
CA MET A 53 4.98 -2.79 -0.41
C MET A 53 5.53 -2.08 0.82
N ASP A 54 5.99 -0.87 0.58
CA ASP A 54 6.29 0.18 1.53
C ASP A 54 5.74 1.47 0.89
N ILE A 55 4.57 1.91 1.35
CA ILE A 55 3.82 3.02 0.75
C ILE A 55 3.29 4.00 1.80
N GLU A 56 3.95 4.06 2.95
CA GLU A 56 3.81 5.11 3.95
C GLU A 56 2.34 5.39 4.36
N GLY A 57 1.59 4.33 4.69
CA GLY A 57 0.24 4.41 5.27
C GLY A 57 -0.90 4.08 4.31
N ALA A 58 -0.62 3.99 3.00
CA ALA A 58 -1.64 3.65 1.99
C ALA A 58 -1.96 2.15 1.92
N GLU A 59 -1.30 1.30 2.72
CA GLU A 59 -1.43 -0.17 2.70
C GLU A 59 -2.86 -0.60 3.02
N ARG A 60 -3.50 0.03 4.02
CA ARG A 60 -4.85 -0.33 4.48
C ARG A 60 -5.89 -0.18 3.37
N GLU A 61 -5.96 0.99 2.74
CA GLU A 61 -6.93 1.26 1.66
C GLU A 61 -6.66 0.35 0.46
N LEU A 62 -5.38 0.19 0.07
CA LEU A 62 -5.01 -0.62 -1.08
C LEU A 62 -5.37 -2.10 -0.87
N LEU A 63 -4.96 -2.70 0.25
CA LEU A 63 -5.14 -4.14 0.51
C LEU A 63 -6.59 -4.52 0.85
N GLN A 64 -7.40 -3.57 1.34
CA GLN A 64 -8.84 -3.79 1.52
C GLN A 64 -9.57 -4.01 0.18
N HIS A 65 -9.12 -3.35 -0.88
CA HIS A 65 -9.85 -3.28 -2.14
C HIS A 65 -9.19 -4.04 -3.31
N ALA A 66 -7.87 -4.24 -3.27
CA ALA A 66 -7.16 -5.01 -4.29
C ALA A 66 -7.57 -6.48 -4.27
N LYS A 67 -7.54 -7.17 -5.42
CA LYS A 67 -7.74 -8.62 -5.51
C LYS A 67 -6.43 -9.40 -5.50
N LEU A 68 -5.35 -8.77 -5.96
CA LEU A 68 -4.00 -9.35 -6.07
C LEU A 68 -3.91 -10.63 -6.94
N PRO A 69 -4.51 -10.63 -8.15
CA PRO A 69 -4.60 -11.85 -8.97
C PRO A 69 -3.21 -12.35 -9.37
N GLY A 70 -2.87 -13.59 -9.02
CA GLY A 70 -1.59 -14.21 -9.39
C GLY A 70 -0.42 -13.87 -8.45
N ILE A 71 -0.62 -13.01 -7.44
CA ILE A 71 0.39 -12.76 -6.42
C ILE A 71 0.47 -13.96 -5.47
N GLU A 72 1.67 -14.53 -5.34
CA GLU A 72 1.94 -15.66 -4.46
C GLU A 72 2.53 -15.22 -3.11
N ARG A 73 3.26 -14.09 -3.08
CA ARG A 73 3.93 -13.57 -1.89
C ARG A 73 3.79 -12.07 -1.77
N VAL A 74 3.57 -11.61 -0.54
CA VAL A 74 3.50 -10.21 -0.18
C VAL A 74 4.55 -9.94 0.89
N TYR A 75 5.50 -9.06 0.59
CA TYR A 75 6.41 -8.45 1.57
C TYR A 75 5.86 -7.07 1.88
N LEU A 76 5.51 -6.84 3.14
CA LEU A 76 4.76 -5.68 3.57
C LEU A 76 5.44 -5.03 4.77
N GLU A 77 5.75 -3.74 4.66
CA GLU A 77 6.08 -2.90 5.80
C GLU A 77 4.78 -2.36 6.42
N LEU A 78 4.71 -2.39 7.75
CA LEU A 78 3.53 -1.96 8.50
C LEU A 78 3.83 -0.67 9.26
N HIS A 79 3.04 0.36 8.97
CA HIS A 79 3.12 1.70 9.55
C HIS A 79 2.05 1.91 10.63
N ASP A 80 2.19 1.20 11.76
CA ASP A 80 1.24 1.25 12.89
C ASP A 80 1.01 2.67 13.45
N HIS A 81 2.02 3.52 13.41
CA HIS A 81 1.91 4.93 13.82
C HIS A 81 0.98 5.77 12.93
N LEU A 82 0.64 5.32 11.72
CA LEU A 82 -0.26 6.03 10.80
C LEU A 82 -1.72 5.57 10.92
N TYR A 83 -1.97 4.26 11.09
CA TYR A 83 -3.33 3.70 11.11
C TYR A 83 -3.70 2.90 12.37
N GLY A 84 -2.80 2.84 13.35
CA GLY A 84 -2.99 2.15 14.62
C GLY A 84 -3.10 0.64 14.51
N LEU A 85 -3.27 -0.04 15.65
CA LEU A 85 -3.44 -1.50 15.69
C LEU A 85 -4.73 -1.96 14.99
N ASP A 86 -5.76 -1.10 14.93
CA ASP A 86 -6.97 -1.38 14.15
C ASP A 86 -6.66 -1.47 12.65
N GLY A 87 -5.78 -0.62 12.13
CA GLY A 87 -5.33 -0.71 10.74
C GLY A 87 -4.51 -1.97 10.48
N ILE A 88 -3.64 -2.37 11.41
CA ILE A 88 -2.89 -3.64 11.33
C ILE A 88 -3.86 -4.83 11.24
N ARG A 89 -4.89 -4.85 12.10
CA ARG A 89 -5.93 -5.89 12.09
C ARG A 89 -6.65 -5.92 10.74
N ASP A 90 -7.09 -4.77 10.25
CA ASP A 90 -7.84 -4.67 9.00
C ASP A 90 -7.01 -5.15 7.80
N ILE A 91 -5.73 -4.77 7.73
CA ILE A 91 -4.77 -5.24 6.71
C ILE A 91 -4.62 -6.76 6.79
N THR A 92 -4.35 -7.28 7.98
CA THR A 92 -4.14 -8.72 8.19
C THR A 92 -5.38 -9.51 7.81
N GLN A 93 -6.57 -9.03 8.18
CA GLN A 93 -7.84 -9.65 7.82
C GLN A 93 -8.09 -9.59 6.30
N ALA A 94 -7.79 -8.46 5.65
CA ALA A 94 -7.95 -8.32 4.22
C ALA A 94 -7.04 -9.27 3.43
N LEU A 95 -5.82 -9.51 3.91
CA LEU A 95 -4.89 -10.50 3.35
C LEU A 95 -5.37 -11.94 3.63
N ALA A 96 -5.83 -12.23 4.85
CA ALA A 96 -6.35 -13.55 5.22
C ALA A 96 -7.58 -13.94 4.37
N LEU A 97 -8.50 -13.02 4.11
CA LEU A 97 -9.66 -13.23 3.24
C LEU A 97 -9.27 -13.54 1.78
N LYS A 98 -8.05 -13.19 1.36
CA LYS A 98 -7.47 -13.51 0.05
C LYS A 98 -6.69 -14.82 0.04
N GLY A 99 -6.61 -15.51 1.18
CA GLY A 99 -5.90 -16.78 1.33
C GLY A 99 -4.42 -16.64 1.71
N TYR A 100 -3.94 -15.44 2.04
CA TYR A 100 -2.58 -15.27 2.55
C TYR A 100 -2.52 -15.56 4.06
N ALA A 101 -1.35 -16.02 4.51
CA ALA A 101 -1.05 -16.20 5.93
C ALA A 101 0.27 -15.50 6.25
N TYR A 102 0.40 -15.04 7.50
CA TYR A 102 1.64 -14.47 8.00
C TYR A 102 2.72 -15.55 8.10
N ASP A 103 3.90 -15.29 7.52
CA ASP A 103 5.07 -16.14 7.65
C ASP A 103 6.07 -15.53 8.66
N PRO A 104 6.17 -16.07 9.88
CA PRO A 104 7.08 -15.55 10.90
C PRO A 104 8.56 -15.80 10.58
N ARG A 105 8.89 -16.71 9.63
CA ARG A 105 10.29 -17.07 9.34
C ARG A 105 11.06 -15.95 8.64
N GLY A 106 10.35 -15.11 7.90
CA GLY A 106 10.92 -13.97 7.17
C GLY A 106 10.83 -12.63 7.89
N SER A 107 10.22 -12.58 9.08
CA SER A 107 9.79 -11.34 9.75
C SER A 107 10.57 -11.11 11.06
N ARG A 108 11.91 -11.12 10.98
CA ARG A 108 12.80 -10.98 12.15
C ARG A 108 13.29 -9.56 12.36
#